data_AF-A0AAW9IA05-F1
#
_entry.id   AF-A0AAW9IA05-F1
#
_cell.length_a   1.000
_cell.length_b   1.000
_cell.length_c   1.000
_cell.angle_alpha   90.00
_cell.angle_beta   90.00
_cell.angle_gamma   90.00
#
_symmetry.space_group_name_H-M   'P 1'
#
loop_
_entity.id
_entity.type
_entity.pdbx_description
1 polymer ?
#
loop_
_entity_poly.entity_id
_entity_poly.type
_entity_poly.pdbx_seq_one_letter_code
_entity_poly.pdbx_strand_id
1 'polypeptide(L)'
;LWIMGIHGPNTVAAVRDTMFAEANAANLAYVQANGSAWGAPFPTTWALNDAFANYGGSGMTLGLIIAIFIFSRMKDQKDIAKLSIAPGLFNINESVIFGLPIVLNPIFIIPFLLVPVVNILIGYGAIMLEIIPPVAYGVPWTAPGPLIPFLGTGANFMGLGVGLVCLAVSVL
;
A
#
# COMPACT_ATOMS: atom_id res chain seq x y z
N LEU A 1 14.89 -4.76 4.11
CA LEU A 1 14.64 -6.09 4.72
C LEU A 1 14.30 -7.13 3.66
N TRP A 2 13.26 -6.92 2.85
CA TRP A 2 12.90 -7.86 1.77
C TRP A 2 14.01 -8.17 0.76
N ILE A 3 14.88 -7.20 0.46
CA ILE A 3 16.06 -7.38 -0.40
C ILE A 3 17.00 -8.48 0.12
N MET A 4 17.05 -8.66 1.44
CA MET A 4 17.85 -9.66 2.13
C MET A 4 17.03 -10.93 2.48
N GLY A 5 15.80 -11.06 1.94
CA GLY A 5 14.90 -12.18 2.25
C GLY A 5 14.23 -12.11 3.63
N ILE A 6 14.38 -11.02 4.37
CA ILE A 6 13.74 -10.83 5.69
C ILE A 6 12.39 -10.14 5.49
N HIS A 7 11.34 -10.70 6.06
CA HIS A 7 9.97 -10.18 5.95
C HIS A 7 9.82 -8.82 6.65
N GLY A 8 10.03 -7.74 5.90
CA GLY A 8 10.17 -6.38 6.44
C GLY A 8 9.02 -5.91 7.34
N PRO A 9 7.75 -5.93 6.87
CA PRO A 9 6.62 -5.47 7.65
C PRO A 9 6.52 -6.14 9.03
N ASN A 10 6.62 -7.47 9.09
CA ASN A 10 6.55 -8.22 10.35
C ASN A 10 7.73 -7.94 11.28
N THR A 11 8.95 -7.77 10.75
CA THR A 11 10.13 -7.47 11.58
C THR A 11 10.02 -6.13 12.28
N VAL A 12 9.43 -5.12 11.63
CA VAL A 12 9.29 -3.78 12.21
C VAL A 12 7.93 -3.52 12.85
N ALA A 13 7.00 -4.48 12.78
CA ALA A 13 5.60 -4.30 13.20
C ALA A 13 5.49 -3.83 14.66
N ALA A 14 6.17 -4.48 15.60
CA ALA A 14 6.09 -4.11 17.02
C ALA A 14 6.57 -2.67 17.29
N VAL A 15 7.66 -2.25 16.62
CA VAL A 15 8.20 -0.89 16.76
C VAL A 15 7.27 0.13 16.09
N ARG A 16 6.77 -0.19 14.90
CA ARG A 16 5.82 0.64 14.16
C ARG A 16 4.52 0.83 14.93
N ASP A 17 3.92 -0.26 15.40
CA ASP A 17 2.61 -0.25 16.05
C ASP A 17 2.67 0.53 17.37
N THR A 18 3.76 0.39 18.13
CA THR A 18 4.00 1.18 19.34
C THR A 18 4.23 2.66 19.02
N MET A 19 4.99 2.98 17.98
CA MET A 19 5.29 4.36 17.57
C MET A 19 4.05 5.14 17.10
N PHE A 20 3.08 4.49 16.44
CA PHE A 20 1.88 5.14 15.93
C PHE A 20 0.61 4.88 16.76
N ALA A 21 0.68 4.12 17.86
CA ALA A 21 -0.48 3.75 18.66
C ALA A 21 -1.29 4.97 19.13
N GLU A 22 -0.62 5.96 19.73
CA GLU A 22 -1.27 7.17 20.25
C GLU A 22 -1.90 8.01 19.12
N ALA A 23 -1.16 8.23 18.03
CA ALA A 23 -1.63 8.99 16.89
C ALA A 23 -2.86 8.35 16.22
N ASN A 24 -2.85 7.03 16.06
CA ASN A 24 -3.97 6.27 15.52
C ASN A 24 -5.19 6.33 16.45
N ALA A 25 -4.98 6.20 17.77
CA ALA A 25 -6.05 6.30 18.76
C ALA A 25 -6.69 7.70 18.78
N ALA A 26 -5.87 8.76 18.69
CA ALA A 26 -6.35 10.14 18.66
C ALA A 26 -7.15 10.45 17.38
N ASN A 27 -6.70 9.97 16.21
CA ASN A 27 -7.45 10.10 14.97
C ASN A 27 -8.80 9.37 15.03
N LEU A 28 -8.83 8.15 15.56
CA LEU A 28 -10.07 7.39 15.69
C LEU A 28 -11.04 8.06 16.67
N ALA A 29 -10.55 8.56 17.81
CA ALA A 29 -11.36 9.31 18.77
C ALA A 29 -11.92 10.61 18.16
N TYR A 30 -11.11 11.32 17.36
CA TYR A 30 -11.56 12.50 16.62
C TYR A 30 -12.72 12.16 15.67
N VAL A 31 -12.58 11.09 14.89
CA VAL A 31 -13.62 10.61 13.98
C VAL A 31 -14.89 10.25 14.73
N GLN A 32 -14.78 9.57 15.88
CA GLN A 32 -15.94 9.20 16.70
C GLN A 32 -16.69 10.43 17.25
N ALA A 33 -15.96 11.49 17.62
CA ALA A 33 -16.54 12.71 18.16
C ALA A 33 -17.15 13.62 17.06
N ASN A 34 -16.55 13.66 15.87
CA ASN A 34 -16.92 14.60 14.81
C ASN A 34 -17.71 13.98 13.65
N GLY A 35 -17.76 12.64 13.56
CA GLY A 35 -18.40 11.92 12.46
C GLY A 35 -17.65 11.98 11.13
N SER A 36 -16.43 12.53 11.11
CA SER A 36 -15.60 12.68 9.91
C SER A 36 -14.12 12.60 10.23
N ALA A 37 -13.33 12.16 9.24
CA ALA A 37 -11.86 12.18 9.31
C ALA A 37 -11.26 13.53 8.90
N TRP A 38 -12.05 14.45 8.31
CA TRP A 38 -11.58 15.80 7.97
C TRP A 38 -11.14 16.54 9.22
N GLY A 39 -9.90 17.03 9.23
CA GLY A 39 -9.32 17.73 10.38
C GLY A 39 -8.76 16.81 11.48
N ALA A 40 -8.64 15.51 11.24
CA ALA A 40 -8.01 14.59 12.19
C ALA A 40 -6.56 15.06 12.51
N PRO A 41 -6.15 15.03 13.78
CA PRO A 41 -4.95 15.72 14.26
C PRO A 41 -3.62 15.16 13.73
N PHE A 42 -3.59 13.88 13.35
CA PHE A 42 -2.37 13.22 12.86
C PHE A 42 -2.57 12.76 11.40
N PRO A 43 -2.39 13.65 10.41
CA PRO A 43 -2.56 13.30 8.99
C PRO A 43 -1.50 12.30 8.49
N THR A 44 -0.37 12.19 9.18
CA THR A 44 0.77 11.36 8.80
C THR A 44 1.01 10.24 9.81
N THR A 45 0.30 9.13 9.65
CA THR A 45 0.58 7.88 10.39
C THR A 45 1.01 6.77 9.43
N TRP A 46 1.35 5.59 9.96
CA TRP A 46 1.62 4.42 9.11
C TRP A 46 0.45 4.05 8.20
N ALA A 47 -0.78 4.48 8.51
CA ALA A 47 -1.94 4.22 7.67
C ALA A 47 -1.77 4.73 6.23
N LEU A 48 -0.93 5.74 5.99
CA LEU A 48 -0.52 6.17 4.64
C LEU A 48 0.19 5.05 3.85
N ASN A 49 1.08 4.31 4.49
CA ASN A 49 1.81 3.22 3.87
C ASN A 49 0.87 2.08 3.48
N ASP A 50 -0.02 1.69 4.39
CA ASP A 50 -1.02 0.65 4.09
C ASP A 50 -2.03 1.11 3.04
N ALA A 51 -2.44 2.38 3.09
CA ALA A 51 -3.44 2.94 2.18
C ALA A 51 -2.93 3.19 0.78
N PHE A 52 -1.64 3.41 0.54
CA PHE A 52 -1.15 3.82 -0.79
C PHE A 52 0.08 3.05 -1.30
N ALA A 53 0.77 2.29 -0.44
CA ALA A 53 2.11 1.79 -0.74
C ALA A 53 2.27 0.26 -0.63
N ASN A 54 1.21 -0.46 -0.24
CA ASN A 54 1.23 -1.90 0.03
C ASN A 54 0.27 -2.72 -0.84
N TYR A 55 -0.12 -2.21 -2.01
CA TYR A 55 -1.07 -2.91 -2.88
C TYR A 55 -0.45 -4.15 -3.51
N GLY A 56 -1.06 -5.30 -3.25
CA GLY A 56 -0.44 -6.57 -3.58
C GLY A 56 0.79 -6.87 -2.76
N GLY A 57 0.94 -6.27 -1.58
CA GLY A 57 2.01 -6.50 -0.63
C GLY A 57 3.12 -5.46 -0.70
N SER A 58 4.29 -5.81 -0.17
CA SER A 58 5.44 -4.90 -0.19
C SER A 58 5.86 -4.54 -1.61
N GLY A 59 6.23 -3.29 -1.86
CA GLY A 59 6.73 -2.85 -3.16
C GLY A 59 5.65 -2.61 -4.22
N MET A 60 4.37 -2.63 -3.82
CA MET A 60 3.23 -2.46 -4.72
C MET A 60 3.17 -3.50 -5.84
N THR A 61 3.43 -4.74 -5.48
CA THR A 61 3.54 -5.86 -6.42
C THR A 61 2.24 -6.16 -7.18
N LEU A 62 1.08 -5.63 -6.78
CA LEU A 62 -0.11 -5.68 -7.63
C LEU A 62 0.10 -4.91 -8.95
N GLY A 63 0.76 -3.75 -8.90
CA GLY A 63 1.16 -3.00 -10.10
C GLY A 63 2.08 -3.82 -10.99
N LEU A 64 3.06 -4.51 -10.40
CA LEU A 64 3.96 -5.40 -11.12
C LEU A 64 3.23 -6.58 -11.77
N ILE A 65 2.29 -7.23 -11.07
CA ILE A 65 1.46 -8.32 -11.62
C ILE A 65 0.70 -7.81 -12.86
N ILE A 66 0.06 -6.64 -12.76
CA ILE A 66 -0.66 -6.02 -13.87
C ILE A 66 0.31 -5.70 -15.03
N ALA A 67 1.47 -5.12 -14.74
CA ALA A 67 2.49 -4.81 -15.75
C ALA A 67 2.99 -6.07 -16.47
N ILE A 68 3.18 -7.19 -15.76
CA ILE A 68 3.55 -8.47 -16.37
C ILE A 68 2.47 -8.97 -17.33
N PHE A 69 1.19 -8.86 -16.98
CA PHE A 69 0.11 -9.26 -17.87
C PHE A 69 0.03 -8.42 -19.14
N ILE A 70 0.28 -7.11 -19.04
CA ILE A 70 0.19 -6.18 -20.16
C ILE A 70 1.44 -6.26 -21.06
N PHE A 71 2.64 -6.25 -20.47
CA PHE A 71 3.89 -6.01 -21.21
C PHE A 71 4.79 -7.23 -21.37
N SER A 72 4.74 -8.20 -20.44
CA SER A 72 5.67 -9.34 -20.51
C SER A 72 5.31 -10.28 -21.66
N ARG A 73 6.34 -10.84 -22.29
CA ARG A 73 6.22 -11.93 -23.29
C ARG A 73 6.69 -13.27 -22.72
N MET A 74 7.28 -13.29 -21.53
CA MET A 74 7.88 -14.49 -20.95
C MET A 74 6.82 -15.34 -20.24
N LYS A 75 6.76 -16.63 -20.59
CA LYS A 75 5.77 -17.57 -20.05
C LYS A 75 5.90 -17.72 -18.53
N ASP A 76 7.12 -17.89 -18.03
CA ASP A 76 7.37 -18.15 -16.61
C ASP A 76 6.90 -16.98 -15.74
N GLN A 77 7.17 -15.73 -16.16
CA GLN A 77 6.68 -14.54 -15.46
C GLN A 77 5.15 -14.48 -15.44
N LYS A 78 4.49 -14.81 -16.57
CA LYS A 78 3.02 -14.83 -16.65
C LYS A 78 2.43 -15.90 -15.74
N ASP A 79 3.05 -17.07 -15.66
CA ASP A 79 2.55 -18.15 -14.81
C ASP A 79 2.69 -17.81 -13.33
N ILE A 80 3.79 -17.15 -12.91
CA ILE A 80 3.93 -16.60 -11.56
C ILE A 80 2.87 -15.52 -11.29
N ALA A 81 2.64 -14.60 -12.23
CA ALA A 81 1.61 -13.56 -12.09
C ALA A 81 0.20 -14.14 -11.94
N LYS A 82 -0.15 -15.20 -12.68
CA LYS A 82 -1.44 -15.91 -12.54
C LYS A 82 -1.61 -16.54 -11.16
N LEU A 83 -0.57 -17.18 -10.64
CA LEU A 83 -0.61 -17.77 -9.30
C LEU A 83 -0.69 -16.69 -8.21
N SER A 84 -0.12 -15.51 -8.47
CA SER A 84 0.01 -14.44 -7.49
C SER A 84 -1.16 -13.46 -7.46
N ILE A 85 -2.04 -13.44 -8.47
CA ILE A 85 -3.11 -12.42 -8.54
C ILE A 85 -4.10 -12.53 -7.39
N ALA A 86 -4.53 -13.75 -7.04
CA ALA A 86 -5.48 -13.98 -5.96
C ALA A 86 -4.92 -13.53 -4.60
N PRO A 87 -3.74 -14.00 -4.13
CA PRO A 87 -3.14 -13.49 -2.90
C PRO A 87 -2.77 -12.00 -3.00
N GLY A 88 -2.33 -11.54 -4.18
CA GLY A 88 -1.99 -10.15 -4.44
C GLY A 88 -3.19 -9.20 -4.37
N LEU A 89 -4.42 -9.63 -4.64
CA LEU A 89 -5.58 -8.78 -4.38
C LEU A 89 -5.75 -8.49 -2.88
N PHE A 90 -5.35 -9.43 -2.01
CA PHE A 90 -5.40 -9.29 -0.55
C PHE A 90 -4.03 -8.94 0.05
N ASN A 91 -3.16 -8.30 -0.75
CA ASN A 91 -1.86 -7.78 -0.33
C ASN A 91 -0.85 -8.83 0.18
N ILE A 92 -1.02 -10.09 -0.20
CA ILE A 92 -0.11 -11.20 0.09
C ILE A 92 0.76 -11.45 -1.15
N ASN A 93 2.09 -11.50 -1.00
CA ASN A 93 2.98 -11.33 -2.15
C ASN A 93 4.23 -12.19 -2.18
N GLU A 94 4.35 -13.17 -1.28
CA GLU A 94 5.48 -14.10 -1.23
C GLU A 94 5.67 -14.84 -2.55
N SER A 95 4.57 -15.21 -3.22
CA SER A 95 4.61 -15.81 -4.56
C SER A 95 5.27 -14.92 -5.60
N VAL A 96 5.14 -13.59 -5.50
CA VAL A 96 5.81 -12.63 -6.38
C VAL A 96 7.26 -12.43 -5.95
N ILE A 97 7.49 -12.17 -4.67
CA ILE A 97 8.83 -11.87 -4.11
C ILE A 97 9.82 -13.01 -4.37
N PHE A 98 9.38 -14.25 -4.17
CA PHE A 98 10.23 -15.43 -4.30
C PHE A 98 10.07 -16.13 -5.66
N GLY A 99 8.90 -16.02 -6.30
CA GLY A 99 8.68 -16.61 -7.62
C GLY A 99 9.39 -15.83 -8.72
N LEU A 100 9.40 -14.49 -8.64
CA LEU A 100 10.27 -13.67 -9.47
C LEU A 100 11.61 -13.46 -8.74
N PRO A 101 12.72 -13.26 -9.47
CA PRO A 101 13.99 -12.92 -8.85
C PRO A 101 13.95 -11.46 -8.40
N ILE A 102 13.06 -11.07 -7.48
CA ILE A 102 13.03 -9.71 -6.90
C ILE A 102 14.12 -9.58 -5.84
N VAL A 103 14.24 -10.62 -5.01
CA VAL A 103 15.29 -10.73 -4.01
C VAL A 103 16.65 -10.78 -4.73
N LEU A 104 17.57 -9.91 -4.33
CA LEU A 104 18.94 -9.79 -4.87
C LEU A 104 19.08 -9.37 -6.35
N ASN A 105 18.01 -8.98 -7.05
CA ASN A 105 18.11 -8.46 -8.43
C ASN A 105 17.97 -6.94 -8.48
N PRO A 106 19.04 -6.18 -8.80
CA PRO A 106 19.01 -4.73 -8.85
C PRO A 106 17.93 -4.14 -9.75
N ILE A 107 17.58 -4.83 -10.86
CA ILE A 107 16.57 -4.35 -11.82
C ILE A 107 15.19 -4.29 -11.18
N PHE A 108 14.83 -5.28 -10.35
CA PHE A 108 13.57 -5.30 -9.63
C PHE A 108 13.62 -4.52 -8.31
N ILE A 109 14.79 -4.46 -7.66
CA ILE A 109 14.96 -3.76 -6.37
C ILE A 109 14.70 -2.26 -6.50
N ILE A 110 15.17 -1.63 -7.58
CA ILE A 110 14.99 -0.18 -7.78
C ILE A 110 13.50 0.21 -7.79
N PRO A 111 12.64 -0.34 -8.68
CA PRO A 111 11.22 -0.02 -8.66
C PRO A 111 10.54 -0.49 -7.37
N PHE A 112 10.94 -1.64 -6.82
CA PHE A 112 10.38 -2.16 -5.55
C PHE A 112 10.55 -1.20 -4.36
N LEU A 113 11.61 -0.39 -4.35
CA LEU A 113 11.82 0.64 -3.33
C LEU A 113 11.19 1.99 -3.70
N LEU A 114 11.31 2.41 -4.96
CA LEU A 114 10.91 3.75 -5.39
C LEU A 114 9.39 3.88 -5.53
N VAL A 115 8.70 2.86 -6.05
CA VAL A 115 7.26 2.92 -6.28
C VAL A 115 6.46 3.16 -4.98
N PRO A 116 6.72 2.45 -3.87
CA PRO A 116 6.09 2.79 -2.59
C PRO A 116 6.35 4.22 -2.14
N VAL A 117 7.57 4.74 -2.32
CA VAL A 117 7.92 6.11 -1.93
C VAL A 117 7.12 7.12 -2.74
N VAL A 118 7.06 6.96 -4.06
CA VAL A 118 6.27 7.82 -4.95
C VAL A 118 4.80 7.81 -4.55
N ASN A 119 4.24 6.65 -4.26
CA ASN A 119 2.81 6.55 -3.94
C ASN A 119 2.46 7.05 -2.54
N ILE A 120 3.39 6.94 -1.57
CA ILE A 120 3.26 7.64 -0.29
C ILE A 120 3.25 9.15 -0.50
N LEU A 121 4.11 9.68 -1.37
CA LEU A 121 4.15 11.13 -1.66
C LEU A 121 2.86 11.60 -2.34
N ILE A 122 2.29 10.81 -3.25
CA ILE A 122 0.98 11.09 -3.86
C ILE A 122 -0.12 11.12 -2.80
N GLY A 123 -0.21 10.07 -1.97
CA GLY A 123 -1.21 9.99 -0.90
C GLY A 123 -1.07 11.11 0.14
N TYR A 124 0.16 11.38 0.56
CA TYR A 124 0.49 12.50 1.46
C TYR A 124 0.09 13.85 0.84
N GLY A 125 0.47 14.09 -0.41
CA GLY A 125 0.10 15.31 -1.13
C GLY A 125 -1.41 15.48 -1.22
N ALA A 126 -2.16 14.40 -1.48
CA ALA A 126 -3.62 14.44 -1.53
C ALA A 126 -4.25 14.80 -0.17
N ILE A 127 -3.65 14.37 0.95
CA ILE A 127 -4.11 14.77 2.30
C ILE A 127 -3.76 16.24 2.57
N MET A 128 -2.52 16.66 2.31
CA MET A 128 -2.05 18.02 2.60
C MET A 128 -2.72 19.09 1.73
N LEU A 129 -3.11 18.74 0.51
CA LEU A 129 -3.87 19.59 -0.39
C LEU A 129 -5.39 19.54 -0.13
N GLU A 130 -5.82 18.83 0.93
CA GLU A 130 -7.23 18.69 1.29
C GLU A 130 -8.09 18.11 0.15
N ILE A 131 -7.53 17.21 -0.65
CA ILE A 131 -8.26 16.45 -1.68
C ILE A 131 -8.98 15.26 -1.03
N ILE A 132 -8.34 14.65 -0.03
CA ILE A 132 -8.87 13.55 0.78
C ILE A 132 -8.61 13.84 2.26
N PRO A 133 -9.47 13.35 3.19
CA PRO A 133 -9.16 13.46 4.60
C PRO A 133 -8.02 12.49 4.99
N PRO A 134 -7.40 12.69 6.17
CA PRO A 134 -6.51 11.71 6.78
C PRO A 134 -7.05 10.27 6.80
N VAL A 135 -6.15 9.30 6.69
CA VAL A 135 -6.48 7.89 6.86
C VAL A 135 -6.60 7.59 8.36
N ALA A 136 -7.80 7.80 8.90
CA ALA A 136 -8.08 7.75 10.33
C ALA A 136 -8.80 6.45 10.78
N TYR A 137 -9.44 5.74 9.85
CA TYR A 137 -10.12 4.48 10.16
C TYR A 137 -9.14 3.30 10.02
N GLY A 138 -9.12 2.43 11.02
CA GLY A 138 -8.34 1.19 10.97
C GLY A 138 -8.91 0.21 9.95
N VAL A 139 -8.15 -0.09 8.91
CA VAL A 139 -8.51 -1.07 7.88
C VAL A 139 -7.52 -2.23 7.93
N PRO A 140 -7.98 -3.50 7.93
CA PRO A 140 -7.09 -4.63 7.84
C PRO A 140 -6.21 -4.55 6.59
N TRP A 141 -4.91 -4.80 6.74
CA TRP A 141 -3.96 -4.75 5.62
C TRP A 141 -4.26 -5.79 4.53
N THR A 142 -5.06 -6.82 4.83
CA THR A 142 -5.51 -7.81 3.84
C THR A 142 -6.73 -7.37 3.04
N ALA A 143 -7.35 -6.22 3.35
CA ALA A 143 -8.44 -5.70 2.54
C ALA A 143 -7.95 -5.42 1.10
N PRO A 144 -8.81 -5.57 0.07
CA PRO A 144 -8.38 -5.34 -1.30
C PRO A 144 -7.71 -3.96 -1.47
N GLY A 145 -6.46 -3.93 -1.97
CA GLY A 145 -5.56 -2.77 -1.86
C GLY A 145 -6.21 -1.41 -2.12
N PRO A 146 -6.80 -1.15 -3.31
CA PRO A 146 -7.46 0.13 -3.62
C PRO A 146 -8.66 0.49 -2.73
N LEU A 147 -9.25 -0.46 -2.01
CA LEU A 147 -10.32 -0.19 -1.04
C LEU A 147 -9.80 0.28 0.31
N ILE A 148 -8.52 0.06 0.63
CA ILE A 148 -7.92 0.54 1.88
C ILE A 148 -8.04 2.07 2.02
N PRO A 149 -7.63 2.91 1.03
CA PRO A 149 -7.77 4.35 1.17
C PRO A 149 -9.23 4.79 1.17
N PHE A 150 -10.13 4.10 0.46
CA PHE A 150 -11.57 4.37 0.51
C PHE A 150 -12.15 4.19 1.91
N LEU A 151 -11.92 3.02 2.52
CA LEU A 151 -12.43 2.70 3.86
C LEU A 151 -11.71 3.51 4.93
N GLY A 152 -10.39 3.66 4.80
CA GLY A 152 -9.52 4.34 5.75
C GLY A 152 -9.79 5.84 5.87
N THR A 153 -10.41 6.44 4.86
CA THR A 153 -10.83 7.86 4.84
C THR A 153 -12.32 8.05 5.13
N GLY A 154 -13.03 7.00 5.55
CA GLY A 154 -14.46 7.07 5.90
C GLY A 154 -15.39 6.91 4.71
N ALA A 155 -15.11 5.95 3.82
CA ALA A 155 -15.84 5.70 2.58
C ALA A 155 -15.82 6.90 1.60
N ASN A 156 -14.67 7.59 1.53
CA ASN A 156 -14.50 8.73 0.63
C ASN A 156 -14.08 8.26 -0.77
N PHE A 157 -14.91 8.54 -1.78
CA PHE A 157 -14.66 8.15 -3.17
C PHE A 157 -13.43 8.83 -3.79
N MET A 158 -13.02 10.02 -3.34
CA MET A 158 -11.75 10.62 -3.76
C MET A 158 -10.56 9.82 -3.20
N GLY A 159 -10.69 9.25 -1.99
CA GLY A 159 -9.72 8.29 -1.44
C GLY A 159 -9.53 7.07 -2.35
N LEU A 160 -10.63 6.49 -2.84
CA LEU A 160 -10.59 5.42 -3.85
C LEU A 160 -9.88 5.89 -5.13
N GLY A 161 -10.23 7.08 -5.63
CA GLY A 161 -9.64 7.66 -6.83
C GLY A 161 -8.13 7.83 -6.73
N VAL A 162 -7.64 8.40 -5.62
CA VAL A 162 -6.20 8.54 -5.35
C VAL A 162 -5.53 7.17 -5.26
N GLY A 163 -6.16 6.20 -4.61
CA GLY A 163 -5.67 4.82 -4.57
C GLY A 163 -5.52 4.21 -5.97
N LEU A 164 -6.52 4.37 -6.84
CA LEU A 164 -6.43 3.90 -8.22
C LEU A 164 -5.34 4.61 -9.02
N VAL A 165 -5.10 5.90 -8.78
CA VAL A 165 -3.97 6.64 -9.37
C VAL A 165 -2.65 6.05 -8.91
N CYS A 166 -2.47 5.79 -7.62
CA CYS A 166 -1.26 5.13 -7.09
C CYS A 166 -1.05 3.75 -7.76
N LEU A 167 -2.10 2.94 -7.89
CA LEU A 167 -2.02 1.66 -8.58
C LEU A 167 -1.62 1.83 -10.06
N ALA A 168 -2.19 2.80 -10.77
CA ALA A 168 -1.83 3.07 -12.15
C ALA A 168 -0.35 3.51 -12.28
N VAL A 169 0.12 4.38 -11.39
CA VAL A 169 1.53 4.81 -11.34
C VAL A 169 2.45 3.63 -11.08
N SER A 170 2.05 2.67 -10.26
CA SER A 170 2.86 1.45 -10.00
C SER A 170 2.93 0.46 -11.17
N VAL A 171 2.10 0.63 -12.21
CA VAL A 171 2.10 -0.21 -13.42
C VAL A 171 3.07 0.34 -14.47
N LEU A 172 3.36 1.65 -14.43
CA LEU A 172 4.25 2.36 -15.35
C LEU A 172 5.73 2.16 -14.95
#